data_AF-G4ZS01-F1
#
_entry.id   AF-G4ZS01-F1
#
_cell.length_a   1.000
_cell.length_b   1.000
_cell.length_c   1.000
_cell.angle_alpha   90.00
_cell.angle_beta   90.00
_cell.angle_gamma   90.00
#
_symmetry.space_group_name_H-M   'P 1'
#
loop_
_entity.id
_entity.type
_entity.pdbx_description
1 polymer ?
#
loop_
_entity_poly.entity_id
_entity_poly.type
_entity_poly.pdbx_seq_one_letter_code
_entity_poly.pdbx_strand_id
1 'polypeptide(L)'
;LAGLLGIALMLVECEIVERGQDLSAPSETWVQVLKSCVLGSTVLLDVLLVLRYRCDGQVNQLQSSIPSRRHKFSLWRPVLLALELVVCSFHVPPGVSGEFEIVQLHGAASAEDDSVCESLQQGIDTVRRGDGCYLVYRYPVEALGVFMAARLYLLARFVRSSSALHSPWISLVGSLNGVDAMKPFFHFKSIFKLHPLNVLLPLTVLNTLLTAAIVRVLERPVQAAFDSYWKSIWFTLVTLVSVHLVVCFLSDIYLRLTVCVCAVWNWIR
;
A
#
# COMPACT_ATOMS: atom_id res chain seq x y z
N LEU A 1 1.14 5.00 -13.24
CA LEU A 1 2.02 4.03 -13.94
C LEU A 1 3.33 3.83 -13.17
N ALA A 2 4.18 4.85 -13.00
CA ALA A 2 5.44 4.71 -12.22
C ALA A 2 5.24 4.09 -10.81
N GLY A 3 4.20 4.49 -10.08
CA GLY A 3 3.92 3.92 -8.76
C GLY A 3 3.48 2.46 -8.78
N LEU A 4 2.76 2.03 -9.82
CA LEU A 4 2.39 0.62 -10.00
C LEU A 4 3.60 -0.21 -10.40
N LEU A 5 4.47 0.34 -11.26
CA LEU A 5 5.73 -0.30 -11.63
C LEU A 5 6.61 -0.52 -10.40
N GLY A 6 6.71 0.48 -9.51
CA GLY A 6 7.45 0.34 -8.25
C GLY A 6 6.89 -0.74 -7.33
N ILE A 7 5.56 -0.88 -7.22
CA ILE A 7 4.93 -1.97 -6.46
C ILE A 7 5.22 -3.33 -7.11
N ALA A 8 5.09 -3.45 -8.43
CA ALA A 8 5.36 -4.69 -9.15
C ALA A 8 6.83 -5.13 -9.04
N LEU A 9 7.78 -4.18 -9.17
CA LEU A 9 9.20 -4.44 -9.00
C LEU A 9 9.53 -4.92 -7.58
N MET A 10 8.88 -4.34 -6.56
CA MET A 10 9.01 -4.79 -5.17
C MET A 10 8.52 -6.22 -4.95
N LEU A 11 7.38 -6.59 -5.53
CA LEU A 11 6.86 -7.95 -5.44
C LEU A 11 7.82 -8.95 -6.09
N VAL A 12 8.39 -8.58 -7.25
CA VAL A 12 9.39 -9.39 -7.95
C VAL A 12 10.68 -9.50 -7.14
N GLU A 13 11.13 -8.43 -6.49
CA GLU A 13 12.28 -8.44 -5.59
C GLU A 13 12.07 -9.41 -4.42
N CYS A 14 10.91 -9.37 -3.76
CA CYS A 14 10.59 -10.29 -2.67
C CYS A 14 10.64 -11.77 -3.11
N GLU A 15 10.14 -12.08 -4.31
CA GLU A 15 10.18 -13.45 -4.87
C GLU A 15 11.60 -13.90 -5.27
N ILE A 16 12.44 -12.97 -5.74
CA ILE A 16 13.81 -13.28 -6.16
C ILE A 16 14.74 -13.43 -4.96
N VAL A 17 14.60 -12.58 -3.93
CA VAL A 17 15.34 -12.73 -2.68
C VAL A 17 15.04 -14.07 -2.02
N GLU A 18 13.79 -14.53 -2.12
CA GLU A 18 13.37 -15.85 -1.64
C GLU A 18 13.99 -17.01 -2.42
N ARG A 19 13.94 -16.99 -3.76
CA ARG A 19 14.60 -18.03 -4.58
C ARG A 19 16.14 -17.94 -4.53
N GLY A 20 16.68 -16.77 -4.21
CA GLY A 20 18.10 -16.47 -4.23
C GLY A 20 18.90 -17.10 -3.10
N GLN A 21 18.24 -17.55 -2.02
CA GLN A 21 18.89 -18.29 -0.93
C GLN A 21 19.46 -19.65 -1.38
N ASP A 22 19.01 -20.19 -2.53
CA ASP A 22 19.48 -21.48 -3.05
C ASP A 22 20.60 -21.38 -4.13
N LEU A 23 20.88 -20.19 -4.69
CA LEU A 23 21.83 -20.02 -5.80
C LEU A 23 22.76 -18.80 -5.58
N SER A 24 23.87 -19.04 -4.88
CA SER A 24 24.92 -18.06 -4.57
C SER A 24 25.64 -17.53 -5.83
N ALA A 25 25.80 -16.20 -5.90
CA ALA A 25 26.58 -15.38 -6.83
C ALA A 25 25.82 -14.54 -7.89
N PRO A 26 24.94 -15.09 -8.78
CA PRO A 26 24.21 -14.25 -9.73
C PRO A 26 23.06 -13.47 -9.07
N SER A 27 22.48 -13.96 -7.99
CA SER A 27 21.31 -13.40 -7.31
C SER A 27 21.56 -12.01 -6.70
N GLU A 28 22.73 -11.78 -6.09
CA GLU A 28 23.05 -10.51 -5.44
C GLU A 28 23.09 -9.34 -6.44
N THR A 29 23.66 -9.56 -7.63
CA THR A 29 23.70 -8.54 -8.69
C THR A 29 22.31 -8.21 -9.23
N TRP A 30 21.44 -9.22 -9.41
CA TRP A 30 20.06 -9.01 -9.83
C TRP A 30 19.25 -8.25 -8.79
N VAL A 31 19.40 -8.59 -7.50
CA VAL A 31 18.74 -7.87 -6.40
C VAL A 31 19.22 -6.42 -6.34
N GLN A 32 20.51 -6.17 -6.54
CA GLN A 32 21.04 -4.80 -6.56
C GLN A 32 20.50 -3.97 -7.75
N VAL A 33 20.37 -4.58 -8.92
CA VAL A 33 19.74 -3.94 -10.10
C VAL A 33 18.27 -3.65 -9.83
N LEU A 34 17.52 -4.59 -9.25
CA LEU A 34 16.12 -4.39 -8.86
C LEU A 34 15.95 -3.25 -7.86
N LYS A 35 16.75 -3.23 -6.78
CA LYS A 35 16.77 -2.14 -5.79
C LYS A 35 17.09 -0.78 -6.44
N SER A 36 18.03 -0.74 -7.40
CA SER A 36 18.33 0.47 -8.16
C SER A 36 17.17 0.91 -9.06
N CYS A 37 16.47 -0.03 -9.71
CA CYS A 37 15.29 0.25 -10.51
C CYS A 37 14.13 0.77 -9.65
N VAL A 38 13.92 0.19 -8.47
CA VAL A 38 12.94 0.67 -7.49
C VAL A 38 13.28 2.11 -7.11
N LEU A 39 14.51 2.39 -6.69
CA LEU A 39 14.99 3.74 -6.37
C LEU A 39 14.75 4.72 -7.53
N GLY A 40 15.16 4.37 -8.75
CA GLY A 40 14.92 5.19 -9.94
C GLY A 40 13.44 5.48 -10.21
N SER A 41 12.58 4.46 -10.03
CA SER A 41 11.12 4.62 -10.20
C SER A 41 10.49 5.52 -9.12
N THR A 42 11.00 5.48 -7.89
CA THR A 42 10.54 6.35 -6.79
C THR A 42 10.92 7.81 -7.01
N VAL A 43 12.17 8.06 -7.41
CA VAL A 43 12.64 9.42 -7.73
C VAL A 43 11.86 10.00 -8.90
N LEU A 44 11.63 9.19 -9.96
CA LEU A 44 10.80 9.61 -11.09
C LEU A 44 9.37 9.95 -10.64
N LEU A 45 8.78 9.14 -9.76
CA LEU A 45 7.44 9.39 -9.21
C LEU A 45 7.39 10.69 -8.42
N ASP A 46 8.37 10.95 -7.55
CA ASP A 46 8.43 12.17 -6.74
C ASP A 46 8.57 13.41 -7.63
N VAL A 47 9.41 13.36 -8.67
CA VAL A 47 9.52 14.43 -9.67
C VAL A 47 8.18 14.68 -10.38
N LEU A 48 7.47 13.63 -10.78
CA LEU A 48 6.15 13.75 -11.41
C LEU A 48 5.10 14.34 -10.47
N LEU A 49 5.16 14.05 -9.16
CA LEU A 49 4.28 14.66 -8.16
C LEU A 49 4.52 16.16 -8.03
N VAL A 50 5.78 16.58 -7.99
CA VAL A 50 6.15 18.01 -7.94
C VAL A 50 5.74 18.73 -9.22
N LEU A 51 5.98 18.14 -10.39
CA LEU A 51 5.55 18.72 -11.66
C LEU A 51 4.04 18.90 -11.72
N ARG A 52 3.28 17.87 -11.30
CA ARG A 52 1.83 17.95 -11.21
C ARG A 52 1.37 19.06 -10.26
N TYR A 53 2.00 19.18 -9.09
CA TYR A 53 1.67 20.26 -8.15
C TYR A 53 1.87 21.65 -8.76
N ARG A 54 2.93 21.85 -9.56
CA ARG A 54 3.16 23.11 -10.28
C ARG A 54 2.10 23.36 -11.34
N CYS A 55 1.75 22.35 -12.13
CA CYS A 55 0.70 22.46 -13.15
C CYS A 55 -0.67 22.78 -12.52
N ASP A 56 -1.06 22.07 -11.46
CA ASP A 56 -2.30 22.33 -10.73
C ASP A 56 -2.30 23.77 -10.16
N GLY A 57 -1.15 24.25 -9.68
CA GLY A 57 -0.96 25.63 -9.23
C GLY A 57 -1.25 26.65 -10.34
N GLN A 58 -0.65 26.46 -11.51
CA GLN A 58 -0.83 27.35 -12.67
C GLN A 58 -2.28 27.34 -13.19
N VAL A 59 -2.92 26.17 -13.29
CA VAL A 59 -4.32 26.06 -13.73
C VAL A 59 -5.25 26.81 -12.77
N ASN A 60 -5.05 26.66 -11.46
CA ASN A 60 -5.85 27.37 -10.47
C ASN A 60 -5.65 28.89 -10.51
N GLN A 61 -4.44 29.36 -10.83
CA GLN A 61 -4.18 30.79 -11.05
C GLN A 61 -4.93 31.32 -12.28
N LEU A 62 -4.93 30.56 -13.38
CA LEU A 62 -5.62 30.92 -14.62
C LEU A 62 -7.15 30.93 -14.46
N GLN A 63 -7.70 30.06 -13.61
CA GLN A 63 -9.15 29.99 -13.36
C GLN A 63 -9.66 31.05 -12.37
N SER A 64 -8.81 31.96 -11.87
CA SER A 64 -9.17 33.00 -10.91
C SER A 64 -9.86 32.50 -9.62
N SER A 65 -9.73 31.20 -9.32
CA SER A 65 -10.37 30.54 -8.18
C SER A 65 -9.63 30.79 -6.85
N ILE A 66 -8.49 31.52 -6.90
CA ILE A 66 -7.67 31.87 -5.72
C ILE A 66 -7.73 33.39 -5.53
N PRO A 67 -8.52 33.90 -4.57
CA PRO A 67 -8.41 35.30 -4.18
C PRO A 67 -7.03 35.56 -3.55
N SER A 68 -6.39 36.65 -3.97
CA SER A 68 -5.00 37.06 -3.67
C SER A 68 -4.66 37.30 -2.19
N ARG A 69 -5.56 36.98 -1.25
CA ARG A 69 -5.36 37.24 0.19
C ARG A 69 -5.99 36.15 1.04
N ARG A 70 -5.17 35.18 1.47
CA ARG A 70 -5.18 34.59 2.83
C ARG A 70 -4.04 33.58 2.96
N HIS A 71 -2.97 34.00 3.62
CA HIS A 71 -1.77 33.21 3.96
C HIS A 71 -2.06 31.81 4.55
N LYS A 72 -3.23 31.59 5.17
CA LYS A 72 -3.60 30.31 5.81
C LYS A 72 -4.02 29.20 4.82
N PHE A 73 -4.69 29.52 3.71
CA PHE A 73 -5.04 28.53 2.68
C PHE A 73 -3.83 28.17 1.79
N SER A 74 -2.83 29.06 1.74
CA SER A 74 -1.60 28.84 0.98
C SER A 74 -0.70 27.74 1.57
N LEU A 75 -0.76 27.50 2.88
CA LEU A 75 0.12 26.54 3.56
C LEU A 75 -0.42 25.11 3.54
N TRP A 76 -1.73 24.92 3.38
CA TRP A 76 -2.33 23.58 3.35
C TRP A 76 -1.88 22.75 2.14
N ARG A 77 -1.83 23.39 0.96
CA ARG A 77 -1.41 22.76 -0.30
C ARG A 77 0.04 22.20 -0.26
N PRO A 78 1.06 22.96 0.19
CA PRO A 78 2.42 22.44 0.29
C PRO A 78 2.58 21.42 1.43
N VAL A 79 1.84 21.54 2.54
CA VAL A 79 1.84 20.52 3.60
C VAL A 79 1.31 19.18 3.07
N LEU A 80 0.22 19.22 2.30
CA LEU A 80 -0.33 18.00 1.71
C LEU A 80 0.61 17.38 0.68
N LEU A 81 1.31 18.20 -0.11
CA LEU A 81 2.37 17.73 -1.01
C LEU A 81 3.53 17.10 -0.24
N ALA A 82 3.98 17.72 0.86
CA ALA A 82 5.06 17.17 1.69
C ALA A 82 4.67 15.81 2.27
N LEU A 83 3.44 15.70 2.77
CA LEU A 83 2.90 14.43 3.26
C LEU A 83 2.82 13.38 2.15
N GLU A 84 2.39 13.78 0.95
CA GLU A 84 2.34 12.93 -0.24
C GLU A 84 3.73 12.43 -0.64
N LEU A 85 4.73 13.32 -0.64
CA LEU A 85 6.14 12.99 -0.88
C LEU A 85 6.70 12.07 0.20
N VAL A 86 6.39 12.26 1.47
CA VAL A 86 6.85 11.36 2.55
C VAL A 86 6.31 9.94 2.35
N VAL A 87 5.02 9.81 2.07
CA VAL A 87 4.40 8.49 1.82
C VAL A 87 4.96 7.85 0.54
N CYS A 88 5.20 8.66 -0.50
CA CYS A 88 5.72 8.16 -1.77
C CYS A 88 7.21 7.86 -1.76
N SER A 89 8.01 8.59 -0.97
CA SER A 89 9.45 8.42 -0.84
C SER A 89 9.83 7.23 0.05
N PHE A 90 8.89 6.65 0.79
CA PHE A 90 9.14 5.46 1.60
C PHE A 90 9.54 4.27 0.69
N HIS A 91 10.81 3.89 0.71
CA HIS A 91 11.37 2.71 0.05
C HIS A 91 12.59 2.23 0.83
N VAL A 92 12.94 0.96 0.67
CA VAL A 92 14.17 0.40 1.24
C VAL A 92 15.32 0.73 0.28
N PRO A 93 16.31 1.55 0.68
CA PRO A 93 17.41 1.93 -0.22
C PRO A 93 18.40 0.77 -0.43
N PRO A 94 19.09 0.72 -1.58
CA PRO A 94 20.14 -0.27 -1.84
C PRO A 94 21.31 -0.10 -0.85
N GLY A 95 21.80 -1.20 -0.28
CA GLY A 95 22.95 -1.22 0.63
C GLY A 95 22.60 -1.26 2.12
N VAL A 96 21.32 -1.16 2.48
CA VAL A 96 20.84 -1.46 3.84
C VAL A 96 20.32 -2.89 3.83
N SER A 97 21.13 -3.82 4.34
CA SER A 97 20.72 -5.17 4.71
C SER A 97 20.79 -5.29 6.23
N GLY A 98 19.74 -5.86 6.81
CA GLY A 98 19.64 -6.02 8.25
C GLY A 98 18.38 -6.78 8.61
N GLU A 99 18.40 -7.36 9.79
CA GLU A 99 17.24 -7.98 10.40
C GLU A 99 16.80 -7.10 11.56
N PHE A 100 15.51 -6.86 11.71
CA PHE A 100 14.94 -6.25 12.90
C PHE A 100 14.22 -7.31 13.73
N GLU A 101 14.46 -7.28 15.04
CA GLU A 101 13.86 -8.24 15.96
C GLU A 101 12.62 -7.62 16.61
N ILE A 102 11.46 -8.28 16.45
CA ILE A 102 10.24 -7.97 17.20
C ILE A 102 10.10 -9.01 18.30
N VAL A 103 9.99 -8.53 19.54
CA VAL A 103 9.89 -9.38 20.72
C VAL A 103 8.46 -9.35 21.24
N GLN A 104 7.80 -10.50 21.30
CA GLN A 104 6.43 -10.64 21.82
C GLN A 104 6.43 -11.50 23.09
N LEU A 105 5.77 -11.03 24.16
CA LEU A 105 5.60 -11.80 25.38
C LEU A 105 4.63 -12.96 25.12
N HIS A 106 5.07 -14.20 25.35
CA HIS A 106 4.26 -15.40 25.16
C HIS A 106 3.62 -15.88 26.47
N GLY A 107 4.28 -15.67 27.61
CA GLY A 107 3.76 -16.04 28.92
C GLY A 107 4.71 -15.71 30.07
N ALA A 108 4.20 -15.81 31.29
CA ALA A 108 5.01 -15.74 32.51
C ALA A 108 5.77 -17.06 32.71
N ALA A 109 7.02 -16.99 33.16
CA ALA A 109 7.80 -18.16 33.52
C ALA A 109 7.19 -18.80 34.78
N SER A 110 6.89 -20.10 34.72
CA SER A 110 6.52 -20.86 35.92
C SER A 110 7.72 -20.91 36.87
N ALA A 111 7.48 -20.68 38.16
CA ALA A 111 8.52 -20.70 39.20
C ALA A 111 8.96 -22.13 39.59
N GLU A 112 8.31 -23.16 39.05
CA GLU A 112 8.37 -24.53 39.57
C GLU A 112 9.09 -25.51 38.64
N ASP A 113 9.29 -25.18 37.36
CA ASP A 113 10.08 -25.98 36.41
C ASP A 113 11.22 -25.15 35.83
N ASP A 114 12.44 -25.48 36.26
CA ASP A 114 13.64 -24.65 36.11
C ASP A 114 14.33 -24.77 34.74
N SER A 115 13.67 -25.27 33.69
CA SER A 115 14.36 -25.37 32.40
C SER A 115 13.42 -25.40 31.20
N VAL A 116 13.65 -24.40 30.34
CA VAL A 116 13.29 -24.32 28.91
C VAL A 116 11.91 -23.70 28.64
N CYS A 117 11.90 -22.44 28.16
CA CYS A 117 10.81 -21.96 27.33
C CYS A 117 10.83 -22.83 26.05
N GLU A 118 10.00 -23.86 26.00
CA GLU A 118 10.01 -24.85 24.91
C GLU A 118 9.86 -24.15 23.55
N SER A 119 10.81 -24.39 22.65
CA SER A 119 10.75 -23.87 21.28
C SER A 119 9.67 -24.63 20.53
N LEU A 120 8.44 -24.14 20.58
CA LEU A 120 7.24 -24.80 20.04
C LEU A 120 7.27 -25.00 18.52
N GLN A 121 8.19 -24.35 17.80
CA GLN A 121 8.31 -24.43 16.34
C GLN A 121 9.76 -24.29 15.86
N GLN A 122 10.09 -25.07 14.84
CA GLN A 122 11.41 -25.10 14.19
C GLN A 122 11.70 -23.72 13.56
N GLY A 123 12.66 -22.98 14.12
CA GLY A 123 13.12 -21.68 13.58
C GLY A 123 12.67 -20.42 14.34
N ILE A 124 11.96 -20.55 15.47
CA ILE A 124 11.59 -19.40 16.31
C ILE A 124 12.39 -19.45 17.62
N ASP A 125 13.24 -18.44 17.84
CA ASP A 125 14.06 -18.32 19.03
C ASP A 125 13.19 -17.83 20.21
N THR A 126 13.06 -18.66 21.25
CA THR A 126 12.45 -18.26 22.53
C THR A 126 13.55 -17.77 23.46
N VAL A 127 13.45 -16.53 23.93
CA VAL A 127 14.42 -15.93 24.85
C VAL A 127 13.74 -15.62 26.17
N ARG A 128 14.27 -16.17 27.26
CA ARG A 128 13.85 -15.80 28.62
C ARG A 128 14.44 -14.44 28.99
N ARG A 129 13.60 -13.49 29.40
CA ARG A 129 14.05 -12.18 29.90
C ARG A 129 13.36 -11.91 31.24
N GLY A 130 14.06 -12.17 32.34
CA GLY A 130 13.47 -12.09 33.69
C GLY A 130 12.40 -13.17 33.92
N ASP A 131 11.22 -12.74 34.33
CA ASP A 131 10.08 -13.60 34.70
C ASP A 131 9.13 -13.91 33.52
N GLY A 132 9.53 -13.58 32.29
CA GLY A 132 8.74 -13.80 31.07
C GLY A 132 9.48 -14.61 30.01
N CYS A 133 8.73 -15.46 29.31
CA CYS A 133 9.16 -16.09 28.06
C CYS A 133 8.75 -15.19 26.88
N TYR A 134 9.71 -14.80 26.06
CA TYR A 134 9.48 -13.97 24.87
C TYR A 134 9.79 -14.76 23.59
N LEU A 135 8.95 -14.59 22.58
CA LEU A 135 9.19 -15.02 21.21
C LEU A 135 9.91 -13.91 20.47
N VAL A 136 11.03 -14.24 19.82
CA VAL A 136 11.81 -13.29 19.01
C VAL A 136 11.56 -13.58 17.54
N TYR A 137 10.85 -12.68 16.88
CA TYR A 137 10.64 -12.72 15.43
C TYR A 137 11.69 -11.88 14.74
N ARG A 138 12.47 -12.49 13.85
CA ARG A 138 13.42 -11.78 12.99
C ARG A 138 12.73 -11.47 11.66
N TYR A 139 12.68 -10.18 11.33
CA TYR A 139 12.15 -9.71 10.06
C TYR A 139 13.27 -9.05 9.24
N PRO A 140 13.39 -9.39 7.96
CA PRO A 140 14.32 -8.70 7.07
C PRO A 140 13.83 -7.28 6.85
N VAL A 141 14.75 -6.30 6.73
CA VAL A 141 14.41 -4.90 6.44
C VAL A 141 13.59 -4.78 5.13
N GLU A 142 13.72 -5.73 4.21
CA GLU A 142 12.90 -5.90 3.02
C GLU A 142 11.39 -5.97 3.33
N ALA A 143 10.99 -6.47 4.51
CA ALA A 143 9.59 -6.53 4.93
C ALA A 143 8.94 -5.14 5.06
N LEU A 144 9.72 -4.11 5.35
CA LEU A 144 9.24 -2.72 5.37
C LEU A 144 8.75 -2.27 3.99
N GLY A 145 9.18 -2.91 2.90
CA GLY A 145 8.71 -2.65 1.56
C GLY A 145 7.19 -2.79 1.38
N VAL A 146 6.49 -3.49 2.29
CA VAL A 146 5.01 -3.55 2.36
C VAL A 146 4.37 -2.16 2.40
N PHE A 147 5.00 -1.17 3.05
CA PHE A 147 4.47 0.19 3.11
C PHE A 147 4.40 0.88 1.74
N MET A 148 5.14 0.40 0.73
CA MET A 148 4.99 0.90 -0.65
C MET A 148 3.62 0.61 -1.25
N ALA A 149 2.85 -0.34 -0.69
CA ALA A 149 1.45 -0.58 -1.04
C ALA A 149 0.58 0.67 -0.81
N ALA A 150 0.97 1.57 0.11
CA ALA A 150 0.28 2.84 0.30
C ALA A 150 0.18 3.64 -1.01
N ARG A 151 1.18 3.55 -1.90
CA ARG A 151 1.19 4.23 -3.20
C ARG A 151 0.03 3.85 -4.12
N LEU A 152 -0.73 2.79 -3.80
CA LEU A 152 -1.93 2.39 -4.54
C LEU A 152 -2.99 3.49 -4.59
N TYR A 153 -3.01 4.47 -3.66
CA TYR A 153 -3.92 5.62 -3.76
C TYR A 153 -3.72 6.42 -5.06
N LEU A 154 -2.51 6.40 -5.64
CA LEU A 154 -2.21 7.05 -6.93
C LEU A 154 -2.95 6.38 -8.09
N LEU A 155 -3.23 5.09 -8.01
CA LEU A 155 -4.05 4.38 -8.98
C LEU A 155 -5.49 4.92 -8.97
N ALA A 156 -6.08 5.04 -7.78
CA ALA A 156 -7.42 5.63 -7.62
C ALA A 156 -7.48 7.06 -8.20
N ARG A 157 -6.43 7.86 -7.97
CA ARG A 157 -6.32 9.20 -8.56
C ARG A 157 -6.13 9.18 -10.08
N PHE A 158 -5.38 8.22 -10.62
CA PHE A 158 -5.22 8.04 -12.07
C PHE A 158 -6.54 7.68 -12.74
N VAL A 159 -7.28 6.70 -12.20
CA VAL A 159 -8.60 6.29 -12.70
C VAL A 159 -9.58 7.47 -12.75
N ARG A 160 -9.56 8.34 -11.73
CA ARG A 160 -10.35 9.58 -11.74
C ARG A 160 -9.93 10.51 -12.88
N SER A 161 -8.62 10.73 -13.03
CA SER A 161 -8.06 11.66 -14.03
C SER A 161 -8.24 11.17 -15.47
N SER A 162 -8.24 9.86 -15.70
CA SER A 162 -8.44 9.26 -17.02
C SER A 162 -9.91 9.07 -17.37
N SER A 163 -10.82 9.31 -16.42
CA SER A 163 -12.25 9.16 -16.68
C SER A 163 -12.75 10.26 -17.63
N ALA A 164 -13.54 9.88 -18.65
CA ALA A 164 -14.17 10.79 -19.60
C ALA A 164 -15.09 11.84 -18.93
N LEU A 165 -15.39 11.62 -17.65
CA LEU A 165 -16.18 12.50 -16.81
C LEU A 165 -15.41 13.76 -16.37
N HIS A 166 -14.09 13.76 -16.47
CA HIS A 166 -13.25 14.91 -16.15
C HIS A 166 -13.18 15.89 -17.33
N SER A 167 -14.34 16.39 -17.75
CA SER A 167 -14.50 17.32 -18.86
C SER A 167 -15.07 18.65 -18.39
N PRO A 168 -14.63 19.80 -18.96
CA PRO A 168 -15.21 21.11 -18.66
C PRO A 168 -16.74 21.15 -18.83
N TRP A 169 -17.26 20.41 -19.81
CA TRP A 169 -18.70 20.31 -20.07
C TRP A 169 -19.47 19.70 -18.89
N ILE A 170 -18.91 18.67 -18.26
CA ILE A 170 -19.56 17.96 -17.16
C ILE A 170 -19.52 18.77 -15.87
N SER A 171 -18.45 19.55 -15.68
CA SER A 171 -18.38 20.55 -14.61
C SER A 171 -19.46 21.63 -14.77
N LEU A 172 -19.72 22.08 -16.00
CA LEU A 172 -20.79 23.05 -16.29
C LEU A 172 -22.18 22.48 -15.99
N VAL A 173 -22.48 21.29 -16.52
CA VAL A 173 -23.78 20.62 -16.29
C VAL A 173 -23.99 20.30 -14.81
N GLY A 174 -22.93 19.91 -14.10
CA GLY A 174 -22.97 19.73 -12.65
C GLY A 174 -23.34 21.01 -11.92
N SER A 175 -22.64 22.11 -12.23
CA SER A 175 -22.88 23.43 -11.63
C SER A 175 -24.32 23.91 -11.83
N LEU A 176 -24.87 23.75 -13.04
CA LEU A 176 -26.27 24.11 -13.35
C LEU A 176 -27.30 23.33 -12.51
N ASN A 177 -26.97 22.10 -12.11
CA ASN A 177 -27.83 21.26 -11.29
C ASN A 177 -27.50 21.34 -9.78
N GLY A 178 -26.60 22.25 -9.36
CA GLY A 178 -26.16 22.36 -7.98
C GLY A 178 -25.32 21.16 -7.49
N VAL A 179 -24.77 20.35 -8.40
CA VAL A 179 -23.95 19.18 -8.09
C VAL A 179 -22.51 19.44 -8.51
N ASP A 180 -21.59 19.34 -7.56
CA ASP A 180 -20.17 19.40 -7.86
C ASP A 180 -19.69 18.08 -8.50
N ALA A 181 -19.73 18.04 -9.83
CA ALA A 181 -19.34 16.89 -10.64
C ALA A 181 -17.83 16.57 -10.56
N MET A 182 -17.01 17.45 -10.00
CA MET A 182 -15.56 17.24 -9.83
C MET A 182 -15.23 16.42 -8.59
N LYS A 183 -16.22 16.16 -7.72
CA LYS A 183 -16.03 15.36 -6.50
C LYS A 183 -15.64 13.91 -6.84
N PRO A 184 -14.61 13.35 -6.19
CA PRO A 184 -14.18 11.97 -6.43
C PRO A 184 -15.31 10.94 -6.29
N PHE A 185 -16.21 11.13 -5.32
CA PHE A 185 -17.32 10.23 -5.07
C PHE A 185 -18.31 10.14 -6.24
N PHE A 186 -18.54 11.26 -6.93
CA PHE A 186 -19.42 11.29 -8.11
C PHE A 186 -18.83 10.42 -9.23
N HIS A 187 -17.54 10.61 -9.51
CA HIS A 187 -16.81 9.83 -10.52
C HIS A 187 -16.81 8.33 -10.23
N PHE A 188 -16.51 7.92 -9.00
CA PHE A 188 -16.54 6.51 -8.62
C PHE A 188 -17.94 5.93 -8.81
N LYS A 189 -18.97 6.60 -8.30
CA LYS A 189 -20.36 6.15 -8.43
C LYS A 189 -20.78 6.01 -9.90
N SER A 190 -20.39 6.93 -10.77
CA SER A 190 -20.70 6.83 -12.20
C SER A 190 -19.93 5.71 -12.91
N ILE A 191 -18.65 5.52 -12.58
CA ILE A 191 -17.82 4.46 -13.19
C ILE A 191 -18.38 3.07 -12.83
N PHE A 192 -18.73 2.85 -11.55
CA PHE A 192 -19.36 1.61 -11.09
C PHE A 192 -20.74 1.36 -11.71
N LYS A 193 -21.50 2.42 -12.01
CA LYS A 193 -22.80 2.29 -12.68
C LYS A 193 -22.70 1.93 -14.16
N LEU A 194 -21.70 2.46 -14.86
CA LEU A 194 -21.54 2.25 -16.31
C LEU A 194 -20.95 0.87 -16.62
N HIS A 195 -19.91 0.46 -15.89
CA HIS A 195 -19.21 -0.79 -16.14
C HIS A 195 -18.88 -1.52 -14.82
N PRO A 196 -19.89 -2.08 -14.12
CA PRO A 196 -19.70 -2.68 -12.81
C PRO A 196 -18.69 -3.84 -12.84
N LEU A 197 -18.82 -4.76 -13.81
CA LEU A 197 -17.96 -5.95 -13.88
C LEU A 197 -16.53 -5.62 -14.31
N ASN A 198 -16.35 -4.74 -15.29
CA ASN A 198 -15.01 -4.39 -15.81
C ASN A 198 -14.17 -3.61 -14.79
N VAL A 199 -14.78 -3.01 -13.78
CA VAL A 199 -14.10 -2.28 -12.71
C VAL A 199 -13.94 -3.16 -11.46
N LEU A 200 -14.98 -3.92 -11.12
CA LEU A 200 -14.97 -4.78 -9.94
C LEU A 200 -13.95 -5.92 -10.08
N LEU A 201 -13.92 -6.63 -11.21
CA LEU A 201 -13.02 -7.76 -11.43
C LEU A 201 -11.53 -7.42 -11.30
N PRO A 202 -10.98 -6.40 -11.99
CA PRO A 202 -9.56 -6.08 -11.83
C PRO A 202 -9.24 -5.54 -10.44
N LEU A 203 -10.17 -4.82 -9.80
CA LEU A 203 -9.96 -4.29 -8.46
C LEU A 203 -9.92 -5.42 -7.41
N THR A 204 -10.81 -6.41 -7.51
CA THR A 204 -10.79 -7.56 -6.61
C THR A 204 -9.55 -8.41 -6.82
N VAL A 205 -9.17 -8.70 -8.07
CA VAL A 205 -7.92 -9.43 -8.37
C VAL A 205 -6.70 -8.69 -7.81
N LEU A 206 -6.59 -7.38 -8.05
CA LEU A 206 -5.48 -6.57 -7.55
C LEU A 206 -5.43 -6.57 -6.02
N ASN A 207 -6.59 -6.40 -5.36
CA ASN A 207 -6.66 -6.39 -3.91
C ASN A 207 -6.30 -7.76 -3.30
N THR A 208 -6.76 -8.85 -3.91
CA THR A 208 -6.41 -10.21 -3.47
C THR A 208 -4.92 -10.48 -3.60
N LEU A 209 -4.31 -10.17 -4.75
CA LEU A 209 -2.88 -10.39 -4.97
C LEU A 209 -2.02 -9.54 -4.02
N LEU A 210 -2.39 -8.27 -3.83
CA LEU A 210 -1.66 -7.38 -2.93
C LEU A 210 -1.77 -7.85 -1.48
N THR A 211 -2.98 -8.22 -1.03
CA THR A 211 -3.19 -8.73 0.33
C THR A 211 -2.46 -10.05 0.54
N ALA A 212 -2.45 -10.94 -0.46
CA ALA A 212 -1.69 -12.20 -0.41
C ALA A 212 -0.19 -11.97 -0.26
N ALA A 213 0.36 -11.01 -0.99
CA ALA A 213 1.76 -10.64 -0.87
C ALA A 213 2.10 -10.04 0.51
N ILE A 214 1.24 -9.15 1.04
CA ILE A 214 1.44 -8.55 2.36
C ILE A 214 1.38 -9.61 3.46
N VAL A 215 0.34 -10.45 3.46
CA VAL A 215 0.17 -11.54 4.42
C VAL A 215 1.38 -12.47 4.38
N ARG A 216 1.85 -12.84 3.18
CA ARG A 216 3.04 -13.68 3.04
C ARG A 216 4.25 -13.05 3.71
N VAL A 217 4.55 -11.79 3.42
CA VAL A 217 5.74 -11.11 4.00
C VAL A 217 5.65 -11.03 5.53
N LEU A 218 4.47 -10.79 6.09
CA LEU A 218 4.27 -10.64 7.54
C LEU A 218 4.22 -11.97 8.31
N GLU A 219 3.62 -13.01 7.72
CA GLU A 219 3.39 -14.31 8.37
C GLU A 219 4.53 -15.31 8.12
N ARG A 220 5.43 -15.04 7.17
CA ARG A 220 6.56 -15.92 6.86
C ARG A 220 7.42 -16.31 8.07
N PRO A 221 7.84 -15.39 8.97
CA PRO A 221 8.65 -15.79 10.13
C PRO A 221 7.84 -16.49 11.22
N VAL A 222 6.50 -16.45 11.14
CA VAL A 222 5.60 -17.05 12.12
C VAL A 222 5.24 -18.48 11.71
N GLN A 223 5.01 -18.74 10.41
CA GLN A 223 4.56 -20.04 9.93
C GLN A 223 5.18 -20.43 8.59
N ALA A 224 5.87 -21.59 8.57
CA ALA A 224 6.40 -22.21 7.34
C ALA A 224 5.32 -22.60 6.31
N ALA A 225 4.03 -22.59 6.69
CA ALA A 225 2.93 -22.85 5.77
C ALA A 225 2.80 -21.78 4.66
N PHE A 226 3.28 -20.55 4.89
CA PHE A 226 3.21 -19.43 3.94
C PHE A 226 4.42 -19.31 2.99
N ASP A 227 5.30 -20.30 2.97
CA ASP A 227 6.47 -20.29 2.08
C ASP A 227 6.09 -20.45 0.59
N SER A 228 4.87 -20.91 0.29
CA SER A 228 4.35 -20.94 -1.08
C SER A 228 3.36 -19.79 -1.34
N TYR A 229 3.63 -18.99 -2.38
CA TYR A 229 2.74 -17.91 -2.82
C TYR A 229 1.29 -18.38 -3.05
N TRP A 230 1.13 -19.57 -3.63
CA TRP A 230 -0.18 -20.13 -3.96
C TRP A 230 -1.03 -20.40 -2.72
N LYS A 231 -0.41 -20.81 -1.61
CA LYS A 231 -1.10 -21.00 -0.33
C LYS A 231 -1.58 -19.68 0.25
N SER A 232 -0.79 -18.61 0.12
CA SER A 232 -1.20 -17.27 0.54
C SER A 232 -2.36 -16.73 -0.30
N ILE A 233 -2.31 -16.92 -1.63
CA ILE A 233 -3.45 -16.56 -2.51
C ILE A 233 -4.70 -17.34 -2.12
N TRP A 234 -4.57 -18.66 -1.92
CA TRP A 234 -5.71 -19.50 -1.54
C TRP A 234 -6.30 -19.04 -0.21
N PHE A 235 -5.47 -18.81 0.81
CA PHE A 235 -5.89 -18.31 2.11
C PHE A 235 -6.59 -16.95 2.02
N THR A 236 -6.01 -16.00 1.27
CA THR A 236 -6.61 -14.68 1.08
C THR A 236 -7.89 -14.72 0.25
N LEU A 237 -8.00 -15.62 -0.73
CA LEU A 237 -9.21 -15.81 -1.51
C LEU A 237 -10.31 -16.45 -0.65
N VAL A 238 -9.99 -17.47 0.14
CA VAL A 238 -10.94 -18.11 1.06
C VAL A 238 -11.40 -17.12 2.11
N THR A 239 -10.50 -16.37 2.75
CA THR A 239 -10.88 -15.33 3.71
C THR A 239 -11.70 -14.23 3.05
N LEU A 240 -11.32 -13.78 1.84
CA LEU A 240 -12.09 -12.77 1.11
C LEU A 240 -13.48 -13.30 0.74
N VAL A 241 -13.63 -14.53 0.27
CA VAL A 241 -14.93 -15.13 -0.09
C VAL A 241 -15.76 -15.44 1.16
N SER A 242 -15.18 -15.96 2.24
CA SER A 242 -15.88 -16.23 3.50
C SER A 242 -16.34 -14.93 4.16
N VAL A 243 -15.49 -13.90 4.16
CA VAL A 243 -15.86 -12.56 4.61
C VAL A 243 -16.84 -11.93 3.64
N HIS A 244 -16.71 -12.06 2.32
CA HIS A 244 -17.67 -11.52 1.33
C HIS A 244 -18.99 -12.28 1.32
N LEU A 245 -19.08 -13.53 1.76
CA LEU A 245 -20.36 -14.20 1.96
C LEU A 245 -21.14 -13.56 3.12
N VAL A 246 -20.42 -13.14 4.18
CA VAL A 246 -20.96 -12.38 5.32
C VAL A 246 -21.10 -10.87 4.99
N VAL A 247 -20.24 -10.33 4.13
CA VAL A 247 -20.12 -8.91 3.75
C VAL A 247 -20.88 -8.58 2.46
N CYS A 248 -21.43 -9.55 1.73
CA CYS A 248 -22.50 -9.29 0.76
C CYS A 248 -23.73 -8.67 1.44
N PHE A 249 -23.89 -8.85 2.76
CA PHE A 249 -24.84 -8.11 3.61
C PHE A 249 -24.33 -6.73 4.07
N LEU A 250 -23.03 -6.44 3.94
CA LEU A 250 -22.31 -5.25 4.45
C LEU A 250 -21.51 -4.46 3.37
N SER A 251 -21.73 -4.75 2.08
CA SER A 251 -20.97 -4.23 0.93
C SER A 251 -20.99 -2.69 0.79
N ASP A 252 -21.89 -2.01 1.51
CA ASP A 252 -21.96 -0.55 1.57
C ASP A 252 -20.82 0.07 2.44
N ILE A 253 -20.27 -0.65 3.43
CA ILE A 253 -19.37 -0.07 4.44
C ILE A 253 -17.88 -0.18 4.09
N TYR A 254 -17.42 -1.29 3.54
CA TYR A 254 -16.00 -1.47 3.20
C TYR A 254 -15.59 -0.71 1.94
N LEU A 255 -16.49 -0.65 0.93
CA LEU A 255 -16.32 0.24 -0.21
C LEU A 255 -16.31 1.70 0.28
N ARG A 256 -17.15 2.06 1.25
CA ARG A 256 -17.07 3.38 1.91
C ARG A 256 -15.78 3.58 2.70
N LEU A 257 -15.14 2.56 3.29
CA LEU A 257 -13.91 2.75 4.08
C LEU A 257 -12.67 2.90 3.19
N THR A 258 -12.50 2.07 2.17
CA THR A 258 -11.38 2.19 1.21
C THR A 258 -11.56 3.41 0.31
N VAL A 259 -12.81 3.70 -0.11
CA VAL A 259 -13.15 4.97 -0.74
C VAL A 259 -13.09 6.10 0.28
N CYS A 260 -13.30 5.95 1.59
CA CYS A 260 -13.09 7.04 2.57
C CYS A 260 -11.61 7.28 2.83
N VAL A 261 -10.72 6.29 2.90
CA VAL A 261 -9.29 6.57 3.06
C VAL A 261 -8.75 7.24 1.79
N CYS A 262 -9.16 6.77 0.60
CA CYS A 262 -8.81 7.40 -0.66
C CYS A 262 -9.54 8.73 -0.90
N ALA A 263 -10.79 8.88 -0.48
CA ALA A 263 -11.61 10.08 -0.67
C ALA A 263 -11.32 11.11 0.40
N VAL A 264 -11.09 10.78 1.67
CA VAL A 264 -10.61 11.73 2.69
C VAL A 264 -9.28 12.33 2.22
N TRP A 265 -8.36 11.53 1.68
CA TRP A 265 -7.13 12.05 1.10
C TRP A 265 -7.33 12.90 -0.17
N ASN A 266 -8.30 12.55 -1.03
CA ASN A 266 -8.60 13.25 -2.29
C ASN A 266 -9.71 14.32 -2.14
N TRP A 267 -10.25 14.51 -0.93
CA TRP A 267 -11.24 15.51 -0.48
C TRP A 267 -10.53 16.64 0.28
N ILE A 268 -9.38 16.32 0.86
CA ILE A 268 -8.49 17.29 1.51
C ILE A 268 -7.69 18.13 0.47
N ARG A 269 -7.64 17.70 -0.80
CA ARG A 269 -7.05 18.43 -1.94
C ARG A 269 -8.12 18.89 -2.91
#